data_AF-A0A384KA06-F1
#
_entry.id   AF-A0A384KA06-F1
#
_cell.length_a   1.000
_cell.length_b   1.000
_cell.length_c   1.000
_cell.angle_alpha   90.00
_cell.angle_beta   90.00
_cell.angle_gamma   90.00
#
_symmetry.space_group_name_H-M   'P 1'
#
loop_
_entity.id
_entity.type
_entity.pdbx_description
1 polymer ?
#
loop_
_entity_poly.entity_id
_entity_poly.type
_entity_poly.pdbx_seq_one_letter_code
_entity_poly.pdbx_strand_id
1 'polypeptide(L)'
;MLAPYRNRMFQRWALRKGKRMFHANLWPDEKKNFYCVFKRHFGDSSIDGKANSKAAEEVRGMEEPPYRKRSSLSPSEEIIQHIQNVYGICPSSVDVNIQTNGGKDLFKVSKSWSAFFKCEKDLYDVINKYIKTNKMDYHLHAYLKGITSEAEQEGRSVKGRPIQMEEKFLNILIYIMSLFYKKIQDLNIVSLLSERMLHLLNEGICRSDDNGDGKCTNDDSFLLDKATILTTLEVYNYVNAMNDELFDRLFSLLNKCYLTSAPPGRPLIISDEEIVLILRSLYIQKFKNHTIVDTIVRSLRDAPHLSAHLSVNSFLYLTLLSRMDNDSLCKVNSALFYVCPMGQLGGGDSSTTIEERTINPNEKEQSTISEELTLENQIEQIKFKVPLSATDCIKLLYGYFLLGENHINWFVIHKLLLRLHGELKDEEKIHLLEKENKKVLQMVTIVRTYLRYKKRSLYDNLPKGLKRVLKNLQNLHADEEHQRRKDRKFVQKVSWHLIKLRIAHVKNGYKGGIPLDILEKTKKLVWMCFSYHQYYVRTIDLTAETLLQMDLLKAMNYKIAKVHYYQFSRMKARRTRFEYIRMCRYYTLRDRRNYDDEFEGWNLPYINWYHRKNKNVHVSNYFYGYTPVSYMEY
;
A
#
# COMPACT_ATOMS: atom_id res chain seq x y z
N MET A 1 -28.62 28.27 -0.55
CA MET A 1 -27.64 29.27 -1.03
C MET A 1 -26.27 28.61 -1.12
N LEU A 2 -25.69 28.49 -2.30
CA LEU A 2 -24.33 27.97 -2.51
C LEU A 2 -23.43 29.17 -2.81
N ALA A 3 -22.43 29.41 -1.99
CA ALA A 3 -21.48 30.49 -2.22
C ALA A 3 -20.68 30.23 -3.52
N PRO A 4 -20.47 31.25 -4.37
CA PRO A 4 -19.67 31.11 -5.57
C PRO A 4 -18.20 30.85 -5.22
N TYR A 5 -17.58 29.93 -5.94
CA TYR A 5 -16.18 29.54 -5.82
C TYR A 5 -15.27 30.74 -6.19
N ARG A 6 -14.78 31.49 -5.17
CA ARG A 6 -13.94 32.70 -5.35
C ARG A 6 -12.45 32.40 -5.24
N ASN A 7 -11.90 31.57 -6.14
CA ASN A 7 -10.44 31.44 -6.22
C ASN A 7 -9.84 32.63 -7.00
N ARG A 8 -9.27 33.60 -6.28
CA ARG A 8 -8.57 34.80 -6.84
C ARG A 8 -7.43 34.45 -7.80
N MET A 9 -6.88 33.24 -7.73
CA MET A 9 -5.79 32.79 -8.60
C MET A 9 -6.26 32.62 -10.05
N PHE A 10 -7.48 32.12 -10.27
CA PHE A 10 -8.04 31.91 -11.62
C PHE A 10 -8.46 33.22 -12.31
N GLN A 11 -8.95 34.21 -11.55
CA GLN A 11 -9.26 35.54 -12.09
C GLN A 11 -8.00 36.29 -12.54
N ARG A 12 -6.90 36.19 -11.78
CA ARG A 12 -5.61 36.81 -12.13
C ARG A 12 -4.95 36.16 -13.35
N TRP A 13 -5.14 34.86 -13.55
CA TRP A 13 -4.63 34.15 -14.72
C TRP A 13 -5.35 34.57 -16.01
N ALA A 14 -6.68 34.72 -15.98
CA ALA A 14 -7.47 35.16 -17.14
C ALA A 14 -7.19 36.62 -17.54
N LEU A 15 -7.00 37.52 -16.56
CA LEU A 15 -6.65 38.93 -16.79
C LEU A 15 -5.28 39.12 -17.45
N ARG A 16 -4.30 38.24 -17.16
CA ARG A 16 -2.92 38.38 -17.66
C ARG A 16 -2.69 37.88 -19.10
N LYS A 17 -3.59 37.07 -19.65
CA LYS A 17 -3.38 36.39 -20.94
C LYS A 17 -4.32 36.88 -22.05
N GLY A 18 -5.23 37.82 -21.77
CA GLY A 18 -6.13 38.43 -22.76
C GLY A 18 -7.11 37.48 -23.47
N LYS A 19 -7.13 36.19 -23.13
CA LYS A 19 -7.95 35.16 -23.79
C LYS A 19 -9.22 34.90 -22.97
N ARG A 20 -10.39 35.18 -23.57
CA ARG A 20 -11.69 34.75 -23.03
C ARG A 20 -11.77 33.22 -23.16
N MET A 21 -11.74 32.50 -22.04
CA MET A 21 -11.88 31.03 -22.01
C MET A 21 -13.33 30.54 -21.98
N PHE A 22 -14.32 31.44 -22.09
CA PHE A 22 -15.73 31.10 -21.86
C PHE A 22 -16.60 31.65 -22.99
N HIS A 23 -17.34 30.76 -23.68
CA HIS A 23 -18.54 31.16 -24.41
C HIS A 23 -19.72 31.16 -23.44
N ALA A 24 -20.42 32.28 -23.36
CA ALA A 24 -21.68 32.39 -22.63
C ALA A 24 -22.81 32.10 -23.61
N ASN A 25 -23.44 30.92 -23.51
CA ASN A 25 -24.75 30.72 -24.13
C ASN A 25 -25.82 31.05 -23.10
N LEU A 26 -26.64 32.05 -23.43
CA LEU A 26 -27.80 32.47 -22.65
C LEU A 26 -28.96 31.49 -22.94
N TRP A 27 -29.48 30.86 -21.89
CA TRP A 27 -30.78 30.17 -21.91
C TRP A 27 -31.78 30.98 -21.06
N PRO A 28 -33.09 30.89 -21.31
CA PRO A 28 -34.07 31.90 -20.90
C PRO A 28 -34.47 31.91 -19.42
N ASP A 29 -33.77 31.18 -18.54
CA ASP A 29 -34.05 31.18 -17.10
C ASP A 29 -32.85 31.78 -16.34
N GLU A 30 -33.11 32.82 -15.56
CA GLU A 30 -32.16 33.76 -14.92
C GLU A 30 -31.27 33.15 -13.81
N LYS A 31 -30.68 31.97 -14.02
CA LYS A 31 -29.62 31.42 -13.15
C LYS A 31 -28.39 31.06 -13.98
N LYS A 32 -27.40 31.96 -13.97
CA LYS A 32 -26.06 31.76 -14.55
C LYS A 32 -25.34 30.60 -13.84
N ASN A 33 -25.39 29.41 -14.43
CA ASN A 33 -24.55 28.28 -14.04
C ASN A 33 -23.38 28.14 -15.04
N PHE A 34 -22.15 28.26 -14.55
CA PHE A 34 -20.93 27.99 -15.35
C PHE A 34 -20.55 26.51 -15.21
N TYR A 35 -20.40 25.79 -16.32
CA TYR A 35 -19.82 24.45 -16.35
C TYR A 35 -18.60 24.40 -17.28
N CYS A 36 -17.54 23.72 -16.84
CA CYS A 36 -16.31 23.50 -17.62
C CYS A 36 -16.37 22.15 -18.34
N VAL A 37 -16.09 22.14 -19.64
CA VAL A 37 -15.76 20.95 -20.43
C VAL A 37 -14.32 21.14 -20.92
N PHE A 38 -13.41 20.23 -20.56
CA PHE A 38 -12.07 20.18 -21.14
C PHE A 38 -12.06 19.20 -22.30
N LYS A 39 -11.78 19.68 -23.52
CA LYS A 39 -11.40 18.82 -24.65
C LYS A 39 -9.87 18.62 -24.63
N ARG A 40 -9.46 17.37 -24.90
CA ARG A 40 -8.06 16.94 -25.09
C ARG A 40 -7.58 17.39 -26.48
N HIS A 41 -6.36 17.93 -26.55
CA HIS A 41 -5.38 17.93 -27.66
C HIS A 41 -4.43 19.13 -27.48
N PHE A 42 -3.27 18.88 -26.88
CA PHE A 42 -2.05 19.68 -27.07
C PHE A 42 -0.87 18.71 -26.96
N GLY A 43 -0.72 17.93 -28.01
CA GLY A 43 0.43 17.09 -28.29
C GLY A 43 0.36 16.88 -29.78
N ASP A 44 0.97 17.82 -30.51
CA ASP A 44 1.55 17.66 -31.84
C ASP A 44 1.97 19.04 -32.36
N SER A 45 3.28 19.27 -32.37
CA SER A 45 3.90 20.13 -33.37
C SER A 45 5.34 19.64 -33.55
N SER A 46 5.50 18.73 -34.51
CA SER A 46 6.74 18.44 -35.20
C SER A 46 7.32 19.69 -35.88
N ILE A 47 8.66 19.80 -35.83
CA ILE A 47 9.60 20.18 -36.90
C ILE A 47 9.15 21.29 -37.88
N ASP A 48 9.77 22.48 -37.82
CA ASP A 48 10.67 23.04 -38.85
C ASP A 48 10.89 24.56 -38.67
N GLY A 49 12.09 25.05 -39.00
CA GLY A 49 12.36 26.49 -39.08
C GLY A 49 13.83 26.89 -38.98
N LYS A 50 14.60 26.62 -40.05
CA LYS A 50 15.93 27.20 -40.31
C LYS A 50 15.86 28.73 -40.47
N ALA A 51 16.98 29.35 -40.06
CA ALA A 51 17.60 30.58 -40.58
C ALA A 51 16.87 31.93 -40.40
N ASN A 52 17.51 32.83 -39.65
CA ASN A 52 18.16 33.98 -40.30
C ASN A 52 19.25 34.59 -39.39
N SER A 53 20.45 34.60 -39.93
CA SER A 53 21.60 35.41 -39.55
C SER A 53 21.43 36.87 -40.05
N LYS A 54 22.31 37.75 -39.56
CA LYS A 54 22.42 39.23 -39.69
C LYS A 54 21.87 39.93 -38.44
N ALA A 55 22.62 40.74 -37.69
CA ALA A 55 23.79 41.53 -38.03
C ALA A 55 24.84 41.53 -36.91
N ALA A 56 26.11 41.49 -37.33
CA ALA A 56 27.25 41.98 -36.58
C ALA A 56 27.49 43.45 -36.97
N GLU A 57 28.26 44.16 -36.13
CA GLU A 57 28.74 45.56 -36.26
C GLU A 57 27.65 46.60 -35.90
N GLU A 58 27.82 47.54 -34.96
CA GLU A 58 28.97 48.14 -34.31
C GLU A 58 28.54 48.62 -32.90
N VAL A 59 29.36 48.44 -31.86
CA VAL A 59 29.81 49.50 -30.93
C VAL A 59 31.05 48.93 -30.23
N ARG A 60 32.22 49.40 -30.66
CA ARG A 60 33.46 49.28 -29.90
C ARG A 60 33.36 50.14 -28.66
N GLY A 61 33.89 49.62 -27.55
CA GLY A 61 34.26 50.42 -26.39
C GLY A 61 33.28 50.32 -25.22
N MET A 62 33.36 49.22 -24.47
CA MET A 62 33.39 49.31 -23.01
C MET A 62 34.03 48.05 -22.45
N GLU A 63 34.86 48.29 -21.44
CA GLU A 63 35.80 47.40 -20.75
C GLU A 63 35.25 45.99 -20.46
N GLU A 64 36.16 45.00 -20.53
CA GLU A 64 35.94 43.68 -19.95
C GLU A 64 35.36 43.84 -18.53
N PRO A 65 34.22 43.20 -18.19
CA PRO A 65 33.79 43.19 -16.81
C PRO A 65 34.90 42.48 -16.02
N PRO A 66 35.42 43.12 -14.96
CA PRO A 66 36.55 42.57 -14.23
C PRO A 66 36.13 41.22 -13.68
N TYR A 67 37.04 40.26 -13.75
CA TYR A 67 37.08 39.03 -12.96
C TYR A 67 36.35 39.29 -11.63
N ARG A 68 35.10 38.80 -11.50
CA ARG A 68 34.36 38.94 -10.25
C ARG A 68 35.13 38.12 -9.22
N LYS A 69 35.84 38.85 -8.35
CA LYS A 69 36.32 38.39 -7.04
C LYS A 69 35.26 37.45 -6.47
N ARG A 70 35.68 36.24 -6.07
CA ARG A 70 34.89 35.35 -5.20
C ARG A 70 34.36 36.22 -4.06
N SER A 71 33.06 36.50 -4.09
CA SER A 71 32.38 37.17 -2.99
C SER A 71 32.50 36.25 -1.79
N SER A 72 33.08 36.76 -0.70
CA SER A 72 33.16 36.10 0.61
C SER A 72 31.79 36.08 1.29
N LEU A 73 30.79 35.50 0.63
CA LEU A 73 29.47 35.27 1.21
C LEU A 73 29.55 34.01 2.07
N SER A 74 28.88 34.05 3.22
CA SER A 74 28.72 32.83 4.00
C SER A 74 27.85 31.83 3.21
N PRO A 75 28.04 30.50 3.36
CA PRO A 75 27.22 29.50 2.66
C PRO A 75 25.71 29.69 2.85
N SER A 76 25.31 30.27 3.98
CA SER A 76 23.92 30.62 4.29
C SER A 76 23.39 31.80 3.47
N GLU A 77 24.22 32.79 3.15
CA GLU A 77 23.81 33.91 2.29
C GLU A 77 23.74 33.49 0.81
N GLU A 78 24.66 32.63 0.37
CA GLU A 78 24.66 32.07 -0.98
C GLU A 78 23.39 31.26 -1.26
N ILE A 79 22.97 30.40 -0.32
CA ILE A 79 21.75 29.61 -0.50
C ILE A 79 20.49 30.47 -0.49
N ILE A 80 20.45 31.53 0.33
CA ILE A 80 19.33 32.48 0.37
C ILE A 80 19.19 33.19 -0.98
N GLN A 81 20.31 33.68 -1.52
CA GLN A 81 20.32 34.35 -2.82
C GLN A 81 19.92 33.40 -3.95
N HIS A 82 20.43 32.15 -3.93
CA HIS A 82 20.04 31.10 -4.87
C HIS A 82 18.54 30.84 -4.83
N ILE A 83 17.94 30.67 -3.65
CA ILE A 83 16.52 30.38 -3.50
C ILE A 83 15.64 31.54 -3.98
N GLN A 84 16.01 32.77 -3.64
CA GLN A 84 15.30 33.96 -4.09
C GLN A 84 15.37 34.10 -5.61
N ASN A 85 16.53 33.88 -6.23
CA ASN A 85 16.71 33.99 -7.67
C ASN A 85 16.02 32.87 -8.45
N VAL A 86 16.09 31.63 -7.95
CA VAL A 86 15.64 30.44 -8.66
C VAL A 86 14.15 30.19 -8.45
N TYR A 87 13.61 30.46 -7.27
CA TYR A 87 12.22 30.14 -6.92
C TYR A 87 11.36 31.36 -6.59
N GLY A 88 11.96 32.54 -6.39
CA GLY A 88 11.23 33.73 -5.95
C GLY A 88 10.69 33.61 -4.51
N ILE A 89 11.28 32.72 -3.71
CA ILE A 89 10.89 32.50 -2.30
C ILE A 89 11.58 33.57 -1.44
N CYS A 90 10.84 34.16 -0.52
CA CYS A 90 11.35 35.21 0.38
C CYS A 90 12.36 34.61 1.38
N PRO A 91 13.51 35.25 1.64
CA PRO A 91 14.48 34.79 2.64
C PRO A 91 13.88 34.53 4.03
N SER A 92 12.88 35.31 4.43
CA SER A 92 12.18 35.15 5.71
C SER A 92 11.42 33.81 5.84
N SER A 93 11.08 33.18 4.72
CA SER A 93 10.34 31.91 4.65
C SER A 93 11.23 30.68 4.74
N VAL A 94 12.55 30.87 4.81
CA VAL A 94 13.54 29.81 4.91
C VAL A 94 14.20 29.85 6.29
N ASP A 95 14.59 28.69 6.81
CA ASP A 95 15.37 28.55 8.03
C ASP A 95 16.76 28.00 7.71
N VAL A 96 17.76 28.87 7.74
CA VAL A 96 19.17 28.55 7.47
C VAL A 96 19.93 28.05 8.71
N ASN A 97 19.33 28.11 9.91
CA ASN A 97 19.96 27.66 11.15
C ASN A 97 19.73 26.16 11.44
N ILE A 98 19.33 25.40 10.43
CA ILE A 98 19.05 23.98 10.60
C ILE A 98 20.35 23.22 10.74
N GLN A 99 20.39 22.30 11.72
CA GLN A 99 21.50 21.37 11.88
C GLN A 99 21.64 20.50 10.62
N THR A 100 22.58 20.87 9.75
CA THR A 100 23.05 20.03 8.66
C THR A 100 23.94 18.95 9.26
N ASN A 101 23.32 17.85 9.69
CA ASN A 101 24.06 16.65 10.03
C ASN A 101 24.67 16.16 8.72
N GLY A 102 25.99 16.22 8.54
CA GLY A 102 26.74 15.79 7.34
C GLY A 102 26.64 14.28 7.05
N GLY A 103 25.43 13.73 7.10
CA GLY A 103 25.11 12.32 7.06
C GLY A 103 24.53 11.91 5.71
N LYS A 104 24.90 10.70 5.27
CA LYS A 104 24.30 10.02 4.11
C LYS A 104 22.88 9.49 4.37
N ASP A 105 22.33 9.70 5.56
CA ASP A 105 21.03 9.18 5.99
C ASP A 105 19.88 9.98 5.36
N LEU A 106 19.15 9.34 4.44
CA LEU A 106 18.03 9.91 3.71
C LEU A 106 16.95 10.49 4.63
N PHE A 107 16.65 9.86 5.77
CA PHE A 107 15.60 10.30 6.67
C PHE A 107 15.97 11.60 7.38
N LYS A 108 17.24 11.73 7.81
CA LYS A 108 17.76 12.97 8.41
C LYS A 108 17.75 14.12 7.40
N VAL A 109 18.27 13.88 6.20
CA VAL A 109 18.29 14.89 5.13
C VAL A 109 16.88 15.34 4.76
N SER A 110 15.94 14.39 4.65
CA SER A 110 14.53 14.70 4.36
C SER A 110 13.86 15.55 5.44
N LYS A 111 14.22 15.33 6.71
CA LYS A 111 13.76 16.14 7.84
C LYS A 111 14.33 17.56 7.77
N SER A 112 15.61 17.72 7.41
CA SER A 112 16.23 19.02 7.16
C SER A 112 15.53 19.78 6.04
N TRP A 113 15.25 19.12 4.90
CA TRP A 113 14.45 19.68 3.81
C TRP A 113 13.06 20.16 4.27
N SER A 114 12.36 19.37 5.09
CA SER A 114 11.06 19.75 5.63
C SER A 114 11.12 20.94 6.60
N ALA A 115 12.18 21.02 7.41
CA ALA A 115 12.37 22.11 8.36
C ALA A 115 12.80 23.41 7.66
N PHE A 116 13.57 23.29 6.58
CA PHE A 116 14.18 24.40 5.85
C PHE A 116 13.17 25.37 5.26
N PHE A 117 12.07 24.86 4.72
CA PHE A 117 10.96 25.71 4.29
C PHE A 117 9.99 25.90 5.45
N LYS A 118 9.74 27.13 5.89
CA LYS A 118 8.78 27.39 6.98
C LYS A 118 7.36 27.05 6.56
N CYS A 119 6.96 27.41 5.33
CA CYS A 119 5.63 27.13 4.80
C CYS A 119 5.59 25.95 3.82
N GLU A 120 4.44 25.28 3.73
CA GLU A 120 4.22 24.15 2.82
C GLU A 120 4.35 24.53 1.35
N LYS A 121 3.90 25.75 1.00
CA LYS A 121 3.87 26.24 -0.37
C LYS A 121 5.27 26.35 -0.97
N ASP A 122 6.26 26.79 -0.21
CA ASP A 122 7.61 27.02 -0.72
C ASP A 122 8.30 25.68 -1.06
N LEU A 123 8.16 24.67 -0.20
CA LEU A 123 8.60 23.29 -0.49
C LEU A 123 7.90 22.74 -1.75
N TYR A 124 6.58 23.00 -1.86
CA TYR A 124 5.76 22.57 -2.98
C TYR A 124 6.19 23.25 -4.30
N ASP A 125 6.57 24.53 -4.26
CA ASP A 125 7.03 25.29 -5.42
C ASP A 125 8.38 24.76 -5.94
N VAL A 126 9.30 24.38 -5.05
CA VAL A 126 10.57 23.72 -5.41
C VAL A 126 10.32 22.38 -6.10
N ILE A 127 9.51 21.51 -5.48
CA ILE A 127 9.20 20.19 -6.03
C ILE A 127 8.45 20.30 -7.37
N ASN A 128 7.51 21.24 -7.49
CA ASN A 128 6.81 21.48 -8.77
C ASN A 128 7.73 21.98 -9.87
N LYS A 129 8.74 22.80 -9.53
CA LYS A 129 9.72 23.24 -10.52
C LYS A 129 10.50 22.04 -11.05
N TYR A 130 10.90 21.11 -10.18
CA TYR A 130 11.52 19.86 -10.61
C TYR A 130 10.56 19.04 -11.50
N ILE A 131 9.32 18.81 -11.08
CA ILE A 131 8.32 18.06 -11.86
C ILE A 131 8.10 18.68 -13.25
N LYS A 132 8.07 20.01 -13.37
CA LYS A 132 7.83 20.71 -14.64
C LYS A 132 9.06 20.77 -15.55
N THR A 133 10.25 20.96 -14.98
CA THR A 133 11.47 21.22 -15.76
C THR A 133 12.34 19.98 -15.94
N ASN A 134 12.10 18.93 -15.16
CA ASN A 134 12.98 17.76 -15.02
C ASN A 134 14.43 18.10 -14.62
N LYS A 135 14.67 19.31 -14.09
CA LYS A 135 15.98 19.78 -13.63
C LYS A 135 15.99 19.80 -12.11
N MET A 136 16.88 18.99 -11.55
CA MET A 136 17.06 18.86 -10.11
C MET A 136 18.03 19.92 -9.60
N ASP A 137 17.73 20.47 -8.42
CA ASP A 137 18.57 21.48 -7.79
C ASP A 137 19.62 20.84 -6.91
N TYR A 138 20.72 20.42 -7.53
CA TYR A 138 21.84 19.79 -6.83
C TYR A 138 22.53 20.72 -5.85
N HIS A 139 22.52 22.03 -6.10
CA HIS A 139 23.10 23.02 -5.19
C HIS A 139 22.34 23.03 -3.86
N LEU A 140 21.00 23.08 -3.91
CA LEU A 140 20.16 23.00 -2.72
C LEU A 140 20.25 21.63 -2.02
N HIS A 141 20.31 20.53 -2.79
CA HIS A 141 20.55 19.19 -2.21
C HIS A 141 21.90 19.08 -1.50
N ALA A 142 22.98 19.59 -2.10
CA ALA A 142 24.32 19.55 -1.51
C ALA A 142 24.39 20.37 -0.22
N TYR A 143 23.82 21.58 -0.22
CA TYR A 143 23.73 22.44 0.96
C TYR A 143 23.00 21.72 2.12
N LEU A 144 21.82 21.15 1.85
CA LEU A 144 21.01 20.49 2.88
C LEU A 144 21.57 19.11 3.32
N LYS A 145 22.41 18.48 2.50
CA LYS A 145 23.21 17.31 2.89
C LYS A 145 24.41 17.68 3.78
N GLY A 146 24.74 18.96 3.91
CA GLY A 146 25.91 19.41 4.67
C GLY A 146 27.24 19.07 3.99
N ILE A 147 27.24 18.92 2.66
CA ILE A 147 28.48 18.73 1.90
C ILE A 147 29.13 20.10 1.74
N THR A 148 30.13 20.41 2.57
CA THR A 148 30.94 21.62 2.42
C THR A 148 31.86 21.48 1.21
N SER A 149 32.02 22.59 0.49
CA SER A 149 32.88 22.79 -0.69
C SER A 149 34.39 22.67 -0.37
N GLU A 150 34.82 21.76 0.52
CA GLU A 150 36.23 21.53 0.84
C GLU A 150 36.80 20.28 0.12
N ALA A 151 35.96 19.46 -0.50
CA ALA A 151 36.40 18.36 -1.36
C ALA A 151 36.89 18.81 -2.76
N GLU A 152 36.98 20.12 -3.02
CA GLU A 152 37.52 20.67 -4.28
C GLU A 152 39.01 21.08 -4.19
N GLN A 153 39.68 20.85 -3.05
CA GLN A 153 41.11 21.18 -2.88
C GLN A 153 42.08 20.00 -3.07
N GLU A 154 41.64 18.85 -3.57
CA GLU A 154 42.56 17.91 -4.23
C GLU A 154 42.36 17.98 -5.75
N GLY A 155 43.20 18.81 -6.37
CA GLY A 155 43.23 19.02 -7.80
C GLY A 155 43.50 17.74 -8.58
N ARG A 156 42.43 17.10 -9.05
CA ARG A 156 42.38 16.47 -10.37
C ARG A 156 41.04 16.80 -11.00
N SER A 157 41.09 17.35 -12.21
CA SER A 157 39.94 17.66 -13.04
C SER A 157 38.93 16.50 -13.09
N VAL A 158 37.85 16.57 -12.32
CA VAL A 158 36.67 15.70 -12.51
C VAL A 158 35.81 16.29 -13.62
N LYS A 159 36.40 16.48 -14.81
CA LYS A 159 35.62 16.50 -16.05
C LYS A 159 35.25 15.05 -16.32
N GLY A 160 33.99 14.68 -16.11
CA GLY A 160 33.41 13.47 -16.72
C GLY A 160 33.02 12.31 -15.81
N ARG A 161 32.57 12.52 -14.56
CA ARG A 161 31.71 11.51 -13.91
C ARG A 161 30.24 11.86 -14.18
N PRO A 162 29.48 11.04 -14.92
CA PRO A 162 28.05 11.30 -15.10
C PRO A 162 27.36 11.22 -13.74
N ILE A 163 26.56 12.24 -13.40
CA ILE A 163 25.72 12.24 -12.19
C ILE A 163 24.88 10.96 -12.22
N GLN A 164 25.18 10.06 -11.29
CA GLN A 164 24.72 8.68 -11.26
C GLN A 164 23.20 8.64 -11.09
N MET A 165 22.50 7.83 -11.88
CA MET A 165 21.04 7.66 -11.83
C MET A 165 20.52 7.44 -10.40
N GLU A 166 21.31 6.76 -9.57
CA GLU A 166 21.06 6.54 -8.14
C GLU A 166 20.92 7.83 -7.33
N GLU A 167 21.78 8.82 -7.55
CA GLU A 167 21.70 10.09 -6.82
C GLU A 167 20.39 10.83 -7.16
N LYS A 168 19.99 10.80 -8.43
CA LYS A 168 18.68 11.34 -8.85
C LYS A 168 17.55 10.59 -8.18
N PHE A 169 17.63 9.26 -8.12
CA PHE A 169 16.63 8.41 -7.51
C PHE A 169 16.47 8.71 -6.01
N LEU A 170 17.58 8.79 -5.27
CA LEU A 170 17.60 9.13 -3.84
C LEU A 170 17.10 10.55 -3.58
N ASN A 171 17.44 11.52 -4.42
CA ASN A 171 16.96 12.89 -4.28
C ASN A 171 15.43 13.01 -4.50
N ILE A 172 14.83 12.17 -5.35
CA ILE A 172 13.37 12.08 -5.49
C ILE A 172 12.74 11.50 -4.21
N LEU A 173 13.34 10.46 -3.62
CA LEU A 173 12.88 9.90 -2.35
C LEU A 173 12.95 10.93 -1.21
N ILE A 174 13.98 11.79 -1.19
CA ILE A 174 14.07 12.92 -0.26
C ILE A 174 12.85 13.83 -0.41
N TYR A 175 12.48 14.22 -1.64
CA TYR A 175 11.27 15.03 -1.85
C TYR A 175 9.99 14.38 -1.32
N ILE A 176 9.81 13.08 -1.57
CA ILE A 176 8.65 12.32 -1.08
C ILE A 176 8.60 12.35 0.45
N MET A 177 9.72 12.06 1.11
CA MET A 177 9.81 12.05 2.57
C MET A 177 9.67 13.45 3.19
N SER A 178 10.20 14.49 2.56
CA SER A 178 10.06 15.87 3.03
C SER A 178 8.60 16.34 2.99
N LEU A 179 7.85 16.01 1.95
CA LEU A 179 6.40 16.25 1.90
C LEU A 179 5.68 15.57 3.07
N PHE A 180 6.07 14.32 3.36
CA PHE A 180 5.49 13.56 4.46
C PHE A 180 5.80 14.18 5.82
N TYR A 181 7.05 14.57 6.11
CA TYR A 181 7.42 15.24 7.35
C TYR A 181 6.73 16.60 7.51
N LYS A 182 6.51 17.31 6.40
CA LYS A 182 5.73 18.56 6.37
C LYS A 182 4.23 18.34 6.52
N LYS A 183 3.75 17.08 6.58
CA LYS A 183 2.34 16.67 6.63
C LYS A 183 1.52 17.08 5.40
N ILE A 184 2.17 17.28 4.26
CA ILE A 184 1.51 17.57 2.98
C ILE A 184 0.98 16.25 2.39
N GLN A 185 -0.34 16.09 2.39
CA GLN A 185 -1.01 14.88 1.89
C GLN A 185 -1.48 15.04 0.43
N ASP A 186 -0.55 15.36 -0.49
CA ASP A 186 -0.85 15.40 -1.93
C ASP A 186 -0.31 14.16 -2.65
N LEU A 187 -1.17 13.15 -2.77
CA LEU A 187 -0.85 11.90 -3.45
C LEU A 187 -0.63 12.07 -4.97
N ASN A 188 -1.11 13.16 -5.58
CA ASN A 188 -0.87 13.39 -7.00
C ASN A 188 0.60 13.75 -7.24
N ILE A 189 1.21 14.55 -6.36
CA ILE A 189 2.65 14.83 -6.46
C ILE A 189 3.47 13.58 -6.21
N VAL A 190 3.12 12.79 -5.19
CA VAL A 190 3.82 11.52 -4.94
C VAL A 190 3.74 10.65 -6.20
N SER A 191 2.58 10.55 -6.85
CA SER A 191 2.43 9.85 -8.13
C SER A 191 3.34 10.40 -9.23
N LEU A 192 3.39 11.73 -9.43
CA LEU A 192 4.24 12.36 -10.45
C LEU A 192 5.73 12.14 -10.17
N LEU A 193 6.14 12.13 -8.89
CA LEU A 193 7.51 11.79 -8.49
C LEU A 193 7.82 10.31 -8.73
N SER A 194 6.88 9.40 -8.44
CA SER A 194 7.01 7.99 -8.80
C SER A 194 7.15 7.77 -10.31
N GLU A 195 6.40 8.52 -11.14
CA GLU A 195 6.54 8.49 -12.60
C GLU A 195 7.94 8.92 -13.06
N ARG A 196 8.54 9.93 -12.40
CA ARG A 196 9.93 10.31 -12.67
C ARG A 196 10.91 9.19 -12.31
N MET A 197 10.69 8.48 -11.21
CA MET A 197 11.50 7.32 -10.83
C MET A 197 11.36 6.18 -11.86
N LEU A 198 10.14 5.92 -12.34
CA LEU A 198 9.87 4.95 -13.41
C LEU A 198 10.60 5.32 -14.71
N HIS A 199 10.61 6.60 -15.08
CA HIS A 199 11.35 7.09 -16.24
C HIS A 199 12.85 6.83 -16.11
N LEU A 200 13.44 7.12 -14.95
CA LEU A 200 14.86 6.85 -14.68
C LEU A 200 15.19 5.35 -14.82
N LEU A 201 14.28 4.47 -14.37
CA LEU A 201 14.42 3.02 -14.55
C LEU A 201 14.29 2.60 -16.02
N ASN A 202 13.46 3.27 -16.83
CA ASN A 202 13.31 3.00 -18.26
C ASN A 202 14.50 3.51 -19.09
N GLU A 203 14.99 4.71 -18.82
CA GLU A 203 16.13 5.31 -19.54
C GLU A 203 17.41 4.50 -19.38
N GLY A 204 17.57 3.78 -18.26
CA GLY A 204 18.66 2.82 -18.06
C GLY A 204 18.57 1.56 -18.93
N ILE A 205 17.40 1.24 -19.49
CA ILE A 205 17.13 0.03 -20.29
C ILE A 205 17.20 0.34 -21.80
N CYS A 206 16.96 1.59 -22.23
CA CYS A 206 16.78 1.98 -23.63
C CYS A 206 17.95 2.77 -24.27
N ARG A 207 19.20 2.53 -23.87
CA ARG A 207 20.35 2.93 -24.71
C ARG A 207 20.68 1.79 -25.66
N SER A 208 19.88 1.65 -26.72
CA SER A 208 20.31 0.99 -27.95
C SER A 208 21.15 1.99 -28.75
N ASP A 209 22.35 1.60 -29.14
CA ASP A 209 23.25 2.44 -29.93
C ASP A 209 22.57 2.93 -31.23
N ASP A 210 22.87 4.17 -31.65
CA ASP A 210 22.40 4.79 -32.90
C ASP A 210 22.95 4.10 -34.18
N ASN A 211 23.63 2.96 -34.06
CA ASN A 211 24.07 2.13 -35.17
C ASN A 211 23.23 0.86 -35.15
N GLY A 212 22.36 0.70 -36.17
CA GLY A 212 21.33 -0.35 -36.30
C GLY A 212 21.81 -1.79 -36.42
N ASP A 213 22.85 -2.20 -35.68
CA ASP A 213 23.21 -3.60 -35.45
C ASP A 213 22.67 -4.02 -34.08
N GLY A 214 21.47 -4.58 -34.10
CA GLY A 214 20.81 -5.14 -32.94
C GLY A 214 21.56 -6.36 -32.38
N LYS A 215 22.53 -6.11 -31.52
CA LYS A 215 22.95 -7.04 -30.46
C LYS A 215 22.90 -6.30 -29.13
N CYS A 216 21.83 -6.51 -28.37
CA CYS A 216 21.86 -6.26 -26.93
C CYS A 216 22.93 -7.18 -26.33
N THR A 217 24.13 -6.66 -26.08
CA THR A 217 25.05 -7.28 -25.13
C THR A 217 24.41 -7.10 -23.75
N ASN A 218 23.88 -8.20 -23.22
CA ASN A 218 23.09 -8.25 -21.98
C ASN A 218 23.85 -7.89 -20.69
N ASP A 219 25.13 -7.49 -20.77
CA ASP A 219 26.01 -7.58 -19.60
C ASP A 219 26.33 -6.26 -18.88
N ASP A 220 25.90 -5.09 -19.37
CA ASP A 220 26.14 -3.80 -18.66
C ASP A 220 24.92 -2.86 -18.62
N SER A 221 23.70 -3.40 -18.43
CA SER A 221 22.55 -2.55 -18.10
C SER A 221 22.71 -2.03 -16.68
N PHE A 222 23.01 -0.74 -16.51
CA PHE A 222 23.15 -0.03 -15.23
C PHE A 222 22.07 -0.45 -14.21
N LEU A 223 22.43 -1.37 -13.31
CA LEU A 223 21.52 -1.94 -12.33
C LEU A 223 21.45 -0.98 -11.13
N LEU A 224 20.24 -0.63 -10.69
CA LEU A 224 20.04 0.11 -9.45
C LEU A 224 20.59 -0.73 -8.28
N ASP A 225 21.46 -0.17 -7.43
CA ASP A 225 21.99 -0.90 -6.29
C ASP A 225 20.88 -1.43 -5.36
N LYS A 226 21.12 -2.63 -4.81
CA LYS A 226 20.24 -3.31 -3.85
C LYS A 226 19.90 -2.38 -2.68
N ALA A 227 20.86 -1.63 -2.14
CA ALA A 227 20.61 -0.73 -1.02
C ALA A 227 19.59 0.36 -1.40
N THR A 228 19.71 0.95 -2.59
CA THR A 228 18.77 1.96 -3.09
C THR A 228 17.35 1.39 -3.25
N ILE A 229 17.23 0.15 -3.74
CA ILE A 229 15.93 -0.53 -3.81
C ILE A 229 15.33 -0.68 -2.41
N LEU A 230 16.10 -1.20 -1.44
CA LEU A 230 15.63 -1.41 -0.07
C LEU A 230 15.22 -0.09 0.61
N THR A 231 16.00 0.98 0.48
CA THR A 231 15.64 2.31 0.97
C THR A 231 14.33 2.82 0.34
N THR A 232 14.09 2.50 -0.94
CA THR A 232 12.82 2.84 -1.60
C THR A 232 11.64 2.13 -0.96
N LEU A 233 11.80 0.84 -0.66
CA LEU A 233 10.78 0.06 0.04
C LEU A 233 10.46 0.67 1.42
N GLU A 234 11.49 1.06 2.19
CA GLU A 234 11.32 1.71 3.50
C GLU A 234 10.54 3.03 3.41
N VAL A 235 10.94 3.91 2.49
CA VAL A 235 10.30 5.21 2.28
C VAL A 235 8.81 5.05 1.96
N TYR A 236 8.48 4.20 1.00
CA TYR A 236 7.08 3.99 0.61
C TYR A 236 6.26 3.26 1.69
N ASN A 237 6.88 2.37 2.47
CA ASN A 237 6.22 1.76 3.63
C ASN A 237 5.92 2.77 4.73
N TYR A 238 6.79 3.78 4.90
CA TYR A 238 6.63 4.85 5.87
C TYR A 238 5.53 5.84 5.44
N VAL A 239 5.55 6.26 4.17
CA VAL A 239 4.55 7.16 3.57
C VAL A 239 3.21 6.45 3.34
N ASN A 240 3.21 5.12 3.30
CA ASN A 240 2.04 4.26 3.05
C ASN A 240 1.37 4.61 1.71
N ALA A 241 2.19 4.83 0.67
CA ALA A 241 1.77 5.07 -0.71
C ALA A 241 1.87 3.78 -1.54
N MET A 242 0.93 3.58 -2.46
CA MET A 242 0.94 2.44 -3.38
C MET A 242 1.33 2.88 -4.79
N ASN A 243 2.22 2.13 -5.45
CA ASN A 243 2.53 2.29 -6.86
C ASN A 243 2.89 0.92 -7.43
N ASP A 244 1.95 0.29 -8.15
CA ASP A 244 2.12 -1.07 -8.64
C ASP A 244 3.19 -1.17 -9.73
N GLU A 245 3.21 -0.25 -10.70
CA GLU A 245 4.21 -0.30 -11.77
C GLU A 245 5.66 -0.15 -11.26
N LEU A 246 5.91 0.79 -10.36
CA LEU A 246 7.24 1.01 -9.78
C LEU A 246 7.69 -0.23 -9.00
N PHE A 247 6.82 -0.77 -8.15
CA PHE A 247 7.19 -1.90 -7.30
C PHE A 247 7.34 -3.20 -8.06
N ASP A 248 6.58 -3.44 -9.12
CA ASP A 248 6.77 -4.59 -10.01
C ASP A 248 8.20 -4.63 -10.59
N ARG A 249 8.71 -3.47 -11.01
CA ARG A 249 10.06 -3.33 -11.53
C ARG A 249 11.12 -3.44 -10.44
N LEU A 250 10.93 -2.76 -9.31
CA LEU A 250 11.86 -2.81 -8.19
C LEU A 250 11.99 -4.23 -7.63
N PHE A 251 10.88 -4.96 -7.47
CA PHE A 251 10.92 -6.35 -7.03
C PHE A 251 11.54 -7.27 -8.09
N SER A 252 11.33 -7.00 -9.38
CA SER A 252 12.00 -7.75 -10.45
C SER A 252 13.51 -7.56 -10.43
N LEU A 253 13.99 -6.31 -10.27
CA LEU A 253 15.42 -6.01 -10.14
C LEU A 253 16.01 -6.64 -8.87
N LEU A 254 15.33 -6.49 -7.73
CA LEU A 254 15.77 -7.07 -6.47
C LEU A 254 15.84 -8.60 -6.53
N ASN A 255 14.85 -9.24 -7.18
CA ASN A 255 14.87 -10.68 -7.39
C ASN A 255 16.06 -11.11 -8.26
N LYS A 256 16.39 -10.35 -9.31
CA LYS A 256 17.60 -10.60 -10.11
C LYS A 256 18.85 -10.53 -9.24
N CYS A 257 19.01 -9.49 -8.41
CA CYS A 257 20.15 -9.37 -7.49
C CYS A 257 20.34 -10.62 -6.63
N TYR A 258 19.25 -11.14 -6.05
CA TYR A 258 19.32 -12.35 -5.22
C TYR A 258 19.68 -13.61 -6.02
N LEU A 259 19.11 -13.77 -7.22
CA LEU A 259 19.40 -14.93 -8.06
C LEU A 259 20.82 -14.90 -8.62
N THR A 260 21.37 -13.73 -8.97
CA THR A 260 22.75 -13.59 -9.45
C THR A 260 23.77 -13.84 -8.33
N SER A 261 23.45 -13.47 -7.10
CA SER A 261 24.33 -13.69 -5.94
C SER A 261 24.32 -15.13 -5.43
N ALA A 262 23.39 -15.98 -5.90
CA ALA A 262 23.26 -17.37 -5.47
C ALA A 262 23.86 -18.33 -6.52
N PRO A 263 25.07 -18.88 -6.32
CA PRO A 263 25.59 -19.90 -7.22
C PRO A 263 24.72 -21.17 -7.18
N PRO A 264 24.62 -21.92 -8.29
CA PRO A 264 23.79 -23.11 -8.36
C PRO A 264 24.21 -24.14 -7.29
N GLY A 265 23.23 -24.60 -6.51
CA GLY A 265 23.42 -25.61 -5.46
C GLY A 265 23.75 -25.08 -4.06
N ARG A 266 23.85 -23.76 -3.84
CA ARG A 266 23.99 -23.18 -2.48
C ARG A 266 22.67 -22.55 -2.00
N PRO A 267 22.41 -22.54 -0.68
CA PRO A 267 21.21 -21.91 -0.12
C PRO A 267 21.24 -20.40 -0.36
N LEU A 268 20.08 -19.84 -0.70
CA LEU A 268 19.90 -18.41 -0.90
C LEU A 268 19.92 -17.68 0.45
N ILE A 269 20.97 -16.88 0.69
CA ILE A 269 21.14 -16.13 1.93
C ILE A 269 20.56 -14.72 1.74
N ILE A 270 19.41 -14.48 2.37
CA ILE A 270 18.80 -13.16 2.53
C ILE A 270 18.75 -12.88 4.04
N SER A 271 19.08 -11.67 4.48
CA SER A 271 19.00 -11.34 5.90
C SER A 271 17.55 -11.27 6.37
N ASP A 272 17.32 -11.58 7.65
CA ASP A 272 15.99 -11.56 8.26
C ASP A 272 15.29 -10.21 8.08
N GLU A 273 16.01 -9.10 8.28
CA GLU A 273 15.49 -7.74 8.14
C GLU A 273 15.06 -7.42 6.69
N GLU A 274 15.85 -7.88 5.71
CA GLU A 274 15.50 -7.73 4.30
C GLU A 274 14.23 -8.52 3.96
N ILE A 275 14.12 -9.77 4.41
CA ILE A 275 12.91 -10.58 4.16
C ILE A 275 11.69 -9.89 4.76
N VAL A 276 11.77 -9.45 6.02
CA VAL A 276 10.65 -8.78 6.69
C VAL A 276 10.27 -7.48 5.99
N LEU A 277 11.24 -6.67 5.56
CA LEU A 277 11.01 -5.46 4.79
C LEU A 277 10.32 -5.76 3.46
N ILE A 278 10.80 -6.75 2.70
CA ILE A 278 10.23 -7.11 1.40
C ILE A 278 8.80 -7.63 1.57
N LEU A 279 8.55 -8.54 2.52
CA LEU A 279 7.22 -9.09 2.80
C LEU A 279 6.23 -8.00 3.25
N ARG A 280 6.67 -7.10 4.12
CA ARG A 280 5.87 -5.94 4.53
C ARG A 280 5.54 -5.04 3.33
N SER A 281 6.50 -4.82 2.44
CA SER A 281 6.33 -4.01 1.23
C SER A 281 5.35 -4.65 0.27
N LEU A 282 5.50 -5.94 -0.01
CA LEU A 282 4.56 -6.72 -0.82
C LEU A 282 3.14 -6.64 -0.26
N TYR A 283 2.97 -6.74 1.06
CA TYR A 283 1.66 -6.60 1.72
C TYR A 283 1.09 -5.18 1.60
N ILE A 284 1.88 -4.13 1.79
CA ILE A 284 1.42 -2.74 1.65
C ILE A 284 1.03 -2.45 0.20
N GLN A 285 1.83 -2.92 -0.75
CA GLN A 285 1.57 -2.79 -2.18
C GLN A 285 0.54 -3.79 -2.70
N LYS A 286 0.08 -4.74 -1.88
CA LYS A 286 -0.90 -5.78 -2.23
C LYS A 286 -0.45 -6.69 -3.38
N PHE A 287 0.84 -6.97 -3.50
CA PHE A 287 1.38 -7.95 -4.44
C PHE A 287 1.33 -9.36 -3.87
N LYS A 288 0.32 -10.13 -4.28
CA LYS A 288 0.20 -11.56 -3.94
C LYS A 288 1.09 -12.45 -4.81
N ASN A 289 1.12 -12.18 -6.11
CA ASN A 289 1.86 -12.99 -7.08
C ASN A 289 3.01 -12.17 -7.66
N HIS A 290 4.23 -12.44 -7.20
CA HIS A 290 5.46 -11.91 -7.77
C HIS A 290 6.57 -12.94 -7.55
N THR A 291 7.51 -13.06 -8.49
CA THR A 291 8.60 -14.06 -8.45
C THR A 291 9.44 -13.98 -7.18
N ILE A 292 9.66 -12.76 -6.67
CA ILE A 292 10.35 -12.52 -5.40
C ILE A 292 9.69 -13.21 -4.19
N VAL A 293 8.37 -13.44 -4.21
CA VAL A 293 7.68 -14.15 -3.13
C VAL A 293 8.16 -15.60 -3.09
N ASP A 294 8.25 -16.25 -4.24
CA ASP A 294 8.72 -17.63 -4.34
C ASP A 294 10.19 -17.76 -3.95
N THR A 295 11.00 -16.74 -4.27
CA THR A 295 12.38 -16.62 -3.83
C THR A 295 12.49 -16.51 -2.30
N ILE A 296 11.63 -15.73 -1.65
CA ILE A 296 11.58 -15.63 -0.18
C ILE A 296 11.12 -16.95 0.44
N VAL A 297 10.05 -17.56 -0.07
CA VAL A 297 9.54 -18.85 0.42
C VAL A 297 10.63 -19.93 0.32
N ARG A 298 11.37 -19.97 -0.80
CA ARG A 298 12.52 -20.87 -0.95
C ARG A 298 13.59 -20.59 0.12
N SER A 299 13.97 -19.33 0.32
CA SER A 299 14.95 -18.95 1.35
C SER A 299 14.52 -19.38 2.76
N LEU A 300 13.25 -19.19 3.11
CA LEU A 300 12.70 -19.59 4.42
C LEU A 300 12.72 -21.12 4.64
N ARG A 301 12.40 -21.88 3.59
CA ARG A 301 12.42 -23.35 3.63
C ARG A 301 13.84 -23.89 3.79
N ASP A 302 14.77 -23.34 3.02
CA ASP A 302 16.15 -23.82 2.95
C ASP A 302 17.00 -23.31 4.14
N ALA A 303 16.51 -22.33 4.90
CA ALA A 303 17.18 -21.81 6.08
C ALA A 303 17.36 -22.89 7.16
N PRO A 304 18.57 -23.08 7.73
CA PRO A 304 18.80 -24.09 8.76
C PRO A 304 18.06 -23.73 10.05
N HIS A 305 18.07 -22.45 10.43
CA HIS A 305 17.40 -21.92 11.60
C HIS A 305 16.68 -20.62 11.24
N LEU A 306 15.47 -20.44 11.78
CA LEU A 306 14.71 -19.20 11.63
C LEU A 306 14.68 -18.47 12.98
N SER A 307 14.98 -17.18 12.99
CA SER A 307 14.77 -16.37 14.19
C SER A 307 13.28 -16.26 14.52
N ALA A 308 12.95 -16.01 15.79
CA ALA A 308 11.56 -15.78 16.19
C ALA A 308 10.97 -14.55 15.49
N HIS A 309 11.77 -13.49 15.32
CA HIS A 309 11.38 -12.27 14.63
C HIS A 309 10.98 -12.55 13.17
N LEU A 310 11.84 -13.25 12.42
CA LEU A 310 11.57 -13.62 11.05
C LEU A 310 10.36 -14.56 10.95
N SER A 311 10.26 -15.53 11.86
CA SER A 311 9.17 -16.51 11.90
C SER A 311 7.80 -15.85 12.08
N VAL A 312 7.65 -14.96 13.07
CA VAL A 312 6.37 -14.26 13.35
C VAL A 312 5.96 -13.37 12.17
N ASN A 313 6.90 -12.58 11.63
CA ASN A 313 6.58 -11.65 10.55
C ASN A 313 6.35 -12.38 9.22
N SER A 314 7.13 -13.40 8.91
CA SER A 314 6.91 -14.23 7.71
C SER A 314 5.58 -14.95 7.79
N PHE A 315 5.23 -15.50 8.96
CA PHE A 315 3.92 -16.10 9.18
C PHE A 315 2.78 -15.14 8.85
N LEU A 316 2.83 -13.95 9.43
CA LEU A 316 1.81 -12.93 9.25
C LEU A 316 1.70 -12.50 7.79
N TYR A 317 2.80 -12.07 7.18
CA TYR A 317 2.76 -11.45 5.85
C TYR A 317 2.50 -12.45 4.73
N LEU A 318 3.06 -13.66 4.78
CA LEU A 318 2.75 -14.69 3.79
C LEU A 318 1.28 -15.12 3.89
N THR A 319 0.72 -15.19 5.11
CA THR A 319 -0.71 -15.43 5.29
C THR A 319 -1.56 -14.29 4.73
N LEU A 320 -1.19 -13.04 5.02
CA LEU A 320 -1.85 -11.84 4.48
C LEU A 320 -1.80 -11.75 2.95
N LEU A 321 -0.78 -12.34 2.33
CA LEU A 321 -0.64 -12.45 0.88
C LEU A 321 -1.31 -13.72 0.31
N SER A 322 -1.83 -14.61 1.16
CA SER A 322 -2.35 -15.93 0.75
C SER A 322 -1.30 -16.77 0.02
N ARG A 323 -0.06 -16.76 0.52
CA ARG A 323 1.11 -17.47 -0.03
C ARG A 323 1.83 -18.33 1.02
N MET A 324 1.19 -18.58 2.16
CA MET A 324 1.70 -19.54 3.13
C MET A 324 1.43 -20.96 2.64
N ASP A 325 2.48 -21.75 2.43
CA ASP A 325 2.39 -23.18 2.16
C ASP A 325 2.59 -24.01 3.43
N ASN A 326 2.27 -25.31 3.35
CA ASN A 326 2.35 -26.21 4.50
C ASN A 326 3.79 -26.39 5.00
N ASP A 327 4.77 -26.44 4.10
CA ASP A 327 6.18 -26.63 4.46
C ASP A 327 6.71 -25.42 5.24
N SER A 328 6.45 -24.21 4.75
CA SER A 328 6.82 -22.97 5.44
C SER A 328 6.07 -22.84 6.77
N LEU A 329 4.80 -23.22 6.81
CA LEU A 329 4.02 -23.24 8.05
C LEU A 329 4.63 -24.18 9.09
N CYS A 330 4.95 -25.41 8.71
CA CYS A 330 5.61 -26.39 9.57
C CYS A 330 6.97 -25.87 10.06
N LYS A 331 7.77 -25.29 9.16
CA LYS A 331 9.09 -24.74 9.48
C LYS A 331 8.97 -23.59 10.49
N VAL A 332 8.10 -22.63 10.25
CA VAL A 332 7.84 -21.50 11.16
C VAL A 332 7.32 -21.98 12.51
N ASN A 333 6.38 -22.92 12.53
CA ASN A 333 5.87 -23.47 13.79
C ASN A 333 6.94 -24.22 14.56
N SER A 334 7.78 -25.00 13.88
CA SER A 334 8.91 -25.69 14.52
C SER A 334 9.96 -24.73 15.09
N ALA A 335 10.08 -23.52 14.53
CA ALA A 335 10.98 -22.49 15.04
C ALA A 335 10.41 -21.78 16.28
N LEU A 336 9.09 -21.64 16.37
CA LEU A 336 8.41 -20.94 17.47
C LEU A 336 8.08 -21.85 18.66
N PHE A 337 7.76 -23.12 18.40
CA PHE A 337 7.25 -24.06 19.38
C PHE A 337 8.16 -25.30 19.45
N TYR A 338 8.34 -25.84 20.65
CA TYR A 338 8.76 -27.23 20.81
C TYR A 338 7.55 -28.09 20.47
N VAL A 339 7.42 -28.51 19.21
CA VAL A 339 6.40 -29.48 18.83
C VAL A 339 6.91 -30.86 19.25
N CYS A 340 6.26 -31.46 20.24
CA CYS A 340 6.32 -32.91 20.48
C CYS A 340 5.67 -33.60 19.27
N PRO A 341 6.21 -34.70 18.73
CA PRO A 341 5.56 -35.45 17.67
C PRO A 341 4.29 -36.12 18.22
N MET A 342 3.18 -35.38 18.24
CA MET A 342 1.85 -35.97 18.38
C MET A 342 1.46 -36.52 17.01
N GLY A 343 1.20 -37.83 16.96
CA GLY A 343 0.88 -38.57 15.76
C GLY A 343 -0.26 -37.95 14.95
N GLN A 344 -0.26 -38.29 13.66
CA GLN A 344 -1.35 -38.07 12.72
C GLN A 344 -2.71 -38.25 13.40
N LEU A 345 -3.44 -37.15 13.59
CA LEU A 345 -4.83 -37.17 14.04
C LEU A 345 -5.62 -36.32 13.06
N GLY A 346 -6.35 -37.02 12.18
CA GLY A 346 -7.46 -36.44 11.40
C GLY A 346 -7.30 -36.42 9.88
N GLY A 347 -6.65 -37.40 9.27
CA GLY A 347 -6.77 -37.68 7.82
C GLY A 347 -7.49 -39.01 7.60
N GLY A 348 -8.73 -39.13 8.07
CA GLY A 348 -9.55 -40.32 7.88
C GLY A 348 -10.34 -40.24 6.58
N ASP A 349 -9.69 -40.55 5.46
CA ASP A 349 -10.41 -41.07 4.31
C ASP A 349 -10.59 -42.58 4.52
N SER A 350 -11.84 -42.95 4.77
CA SER A 350 -12.33 -44.31 4.75
C SER A 350 -12.10 -44.93 3.37
N SER A 351 -11.26 -45.96 3.26
CA SER A 351 -11.60 -47.23 2.59
C SER A 351 -10.39 -48.15 2.46
N THR A 352 -10.69 -49.44 2.66
CA THR A 352 -9.93 -50.63 2.23
C THR A 352 -8.52 -50.82 2.79
N THR A 353 -8.41 -51.65 3.83
CA THR A 353 -8.00 -53.07 3.68
C THR A 353 -8.26 -53.80 4.97
N ILE A 354 -9.22 -54.73 4.92
CA ILE A 354 -9.39 -55.81 5.88
C ILE A 354 -8.31 -56.83 5.55
N GLU A 355 -7.38 -57.09 6.47
CA GLU A 355 -6.75 -58.40 6.56
C GLU A 355 -6.71 -58.82 8.03
N GLU A 356 -7.47 -59.86 8.29
CA GLU A 356 -7.53 -60.63 9.53
C GLU A 356 -6.17 -61.27 9.81
N ARG A 357 -5.72 -61.28 11.07
CA ARG A 357 -5.28 -62.54 11.70
C ARG A 357 -5.03 -62.45 13.22
N THR A 358 -5.77 -63.33 13.89
CA THR A 358 -5.43 -64.14 15.07
C THR A 358 -5.22 -63.46 16.42
N ILE A 359 -6.30 -63.50 17.19
CA ILE A 359 -6.37 -63.41 18.65
C ILE A 359 -5.62 -64.58 19.27
N ASN A 360 -4.65 -64.28 20.13
CA ASN A 360 -4.13 -65.22 21.14
C ASN A 360 -4.82 -64.90 22.49
N PRO A 361 -5.62 -65.81 23.07
CA PRO A 361 -6.24 -65.61 24.37
C PRO A 361 -5.35 -66.21 25.45
N ASN A 362 -4.22 -65.58 25.76
CA ASN A 362 -3.44 -65.85 26.98
C ASN A 362 -2.26 -64.87 27.12
N GLU A 363 -2.54 -63.58 27.21
CA GLU A 363 -1.66 -62.68 27.95
C GLU A 363 -2.50 -61.85 28.90
N LYS A 364 -2.06 -61.87 30.16
CA LYS A 364 -2.72 -61.31 31.32
C LYS A 364 -3.10 -59.86 31.06
N GLU A 365 -4.32 -59.51 31.46
CA GLU A 365 -4.74 -58.15 31.76
C GLU A 365 -3.68 -57.47 32.64
N GLN A 366 -2.79 -56.71 32.01
CA GLN A 366 -2.24 -55.51 32.60
C GLN A 366 -3.05 -54.36 32.03
N SER A 367 -4.00 -53.90 32.83
CA SER A 367 -4.62 -52.60 32.71
C SER A 367 -3.53 -51.53 32.70
N THR A 368 -2.96 -51.26 31.53
CA THR A 368 -2.37 -49.95 31.27
C THR A 368 -3.55 -48.99 31.23
N ILE A 369 -3.83 -48.41 32.39
CA ILE A 369 -4.59 -47.17 32.51
C ILE A 369 -3.95 -46.23 31.49
N SER A 370 -4.58 -46.06 30.32
CA SER A 370 -4.24 -44.94 29.47
C SER A 370 -4.68 -43.72 30.26
N GLU A 371 -3.74 -43.07 30.93
CA GLU A 371 -4.01 -41.77 31.53
C GLU A 371 -4.62 -40.88 30.45
N GLU A 372 -5.91 -40.57 30.60
CA GLU A 372 -6.55 -39.49 29.87
C GLU A 372 -5.71 -38.24 30.13
N LEU A 373 -4.84 -37.90 29.19
CA LEU A 373 -4.07 -36.66 29.23
C LEU A 373 -5.08 -35.51 29.32
N THR A 374 -5.18 -34.90 30.50
CA THR A 374 -6.06 -33.76 30.72
C THR A 374 -5.71 -32.64 29.73
N LEU A 375 -6.70 -31.84 29.34
CA LEU A 375 -6.53 -30.70 28.42
C LEU A 375 -5.38 -29.77 28.86
N GLU A 376 -5.21 -29.62 30.18
CA GLU A 376 -4.14 -28.84 30.80
C GLU A 376 -2.75 -29.45 30.51
N ASN A 377 -2.61 -30.78 30.64
CA ASN A 377 -1.36 -31.48 30.31
C ASN A 377 -0.97 -31.29 28.83
N GLN A 378 -1.94 -31.28 27.90
CA GLN A 378 -1.66 -31.05 26.47
C GLN A 378 -1.25 -29.60 26.15
N ILE A 379 -1.81 -28.60 26.86
CA ILE A 379 -1.42 -27.19 26.71
C ILE A 379 -0.04 -26.92 27.35
N GLU A 380 0.28 -27.59 28.45
CA GLU A 380 1.57 -27.48 29.13
C GLU A 380 2.71 -28.08 28.32
N GLN A 381 2.44 -29.14 27.55
CA GLN A 381 3.39 -29.73 26.62
C GLN A 381 3.83 -28.76 25.50
N ILE A 382 2.99 -27.78 25.13
CA ILE A 382 3.39 -26.74 24.18
C ILE A 382 4.26 -25.70 24.90
N LYS A 383 5.57 -25.75 24.62
CA LYS A 383 6.54 -24.77 25.11
C LYS A 383 7.02 -23.86 23.98
N PHE A 384 7.11 -22.57 24.26
CA PHE A 384 7.72 -21.61 23.33
C PHE A 384 9.24 -21.80 23.35
N LYS A 385 9.87 -21.81 22.17
CA LYS A 385 11.34 -21.82 22.07
C LYS A 385 11.97 -20.49 22.46
N VAL A 386 11.21 -19.40 22.28
CA VAL A 386 11.64 -18.02 22.55
C VAL A 386 10.51 -17.28 23.25
N PRO A 387 10.79 -16.38 24.22
CA PRO A 387 9.76 -15.54 24.81
C PRO A 387 9.12 -14.64 23.75
N LEU A 388 7.81 -14.78 23.56
CA LEU A 388 7.04 -13.95 22.64
C LEU A 388 6.50 -12.70 23.34
N SER A 389 6.58 -11.56 22.67
CA SER A 389 5.97 -10.30 23.11
C SER A 389 4.46 -10.31 22.90
N ALA A 390 3.74 -9.34 23.50
CA ALA A 390 2.32 -9.14 23.24
C ALA A 390 2.03 -8.93 21.73
N THR A 391 2.84 -8.11 21.06
CA THR A 391 2.73 -7.84 19.62
C THR A 391 2.88 -9.11 18.80
N ASP A 392 3.84 -9.97 19.13
CA ASP A 392 4.07 -11.22 18.41
C ASP A 392 2.89 -12.18 18.60
N CYS A 393 2.38 -12.31 19.82
CA CYS A 393 1.20 -13.14 20.10
C CYS A 393 -0.01 -12.67 19.29
N ILE A 394 -0.22 -11.35 19.18
CA ILE A 394 -1.33 -10.78 18.41
C ILE A 394 -1.18 -11.06 16.92
N LYS A 395 0.03 -10.87 16.37
CA LYS A 395 0.32 -11.16 14.96
C LYS A 395 0.08 -12.63 14.62
N LEU A 396 0.54 -13.55 15.49
CA LEU A 396 0.33 -14.98 15.33
C LEU A 396 -1.15 -15.35 15.42
N LEU A 397 -1.86 -14.91 16.47
CA LEU A 397 -3.31 -15.16 16.60
C LEU A 397 -4.09 -14.66 15.38
N TYR A 398 -3.78 -13.47 14.91
CA TYR A 398 -4.41 -12.89 13.73
C TYR A 398 -4.09 -13.68 12.46
N GLY A 399 -2.83 -14.07 12.25
CA GLY A 399 -2.42 -14.92 11.12
C GLY A 399 -3.10 -16.29 11.13
N TYR A 400 -3.18 -16.96 12.27
CA TYR A 400 -3.89 -18.24 12.36
C TYR A 400 -5.37 -18.11 12.00
N PHE A 401 -6.03 -17.05 12.45
CA PHE A 401 -7.44 -16.80 12.10
C PHE A 401 -7.63 -16.44 10.62
N LEU A 402 -6.61 -15.87 9.96
CA LEU A 402 -6.61 -15.63 8.52
C LEU A 402 -6.43 -16.91 7.71
N LEU A 403 -5.58 -17.86 8.15
CA LEU A 403 -5.38 -19.15 7.47
C LEU A 403 -6.68 -19.98 7.44
N GLY A 404 -7.52 -19.83 8.45
CA GLY A 404 -8.81 -20.51 8.55
C GLY A 404 -8.77 -21.77 9.41
N GLU A 405 -9.95 -22.26 9.78
CA GLU A 405 -10.11 -23.25 10.87
C GLU A 405 -9.39 -24.58 10.65
N ASN A 406 -9.21 -24.98 9.39
CA ASN A 406 -8.59 -26.26 9.03
C ASN A 406 -7.09 -26.32 9.37
N HIS A 407 -6.45 -25.17 9.58
CA HIS A 407 -5.01 -25.06 9.84
C HIS A 407 -4.70 -24.58 11.27
N ILE A 408 -5.72 -24.47 12.12
CA ILE A 408 -5.58 -23.98 13.48
C ILE A 408 -5.40 -25.15 14.45
N ASN A 409 -4.23 -25.22 15.08
CA ASN A 409 -4.08 -25.97 16.33
C ASN A 409 -4.65 -25.14 17.49
N TRP A 410 -5.81 -25.54 18.02
CA TRP A 410 -6.47 -24.80 19.09
C TRP A 410 -5.69 -24.76 20.40
N PHE A 411 -4.82 -25.74 20.67
CA PHE A 411 -3.94 -25.72 21.84
C PHE A 411 -2.90 -24.60 21.73
N VAL A 412 -2.34 -24.39 20.54
CA VAL A 412 -1.44 -23.27 20.24
C VAL A 412 -2.17 -21.94 20.46
N ILE A 413 -3.41 -21.81 20.00
CA ILE A 413 -4.23 -20.61 20.21
C ILE A 413 -4.43 -20.33 21.70
N HIS A 414 -4.80 -21.33 22.49
CA HIS A 414 -4.94 -21.17 23.94
C HIS A 414 -3.63 -20.71 24.59
N LYS A 415 -2.51 -21.34 24.24
CA LYS A 415 -1.19 -20.98 24.79
C LYS A 415 -0.81 -19.54 24.46
N LEU A 416 -1.05 -19.11 23.22
CA LEU A 416 -0.83 -17.72 22.78
C LEU A 416 -1.71 -16.73 23.54
N LEU A 417 -2.98 -17.07 23.79
CA LEU A 417 -3.90 -16.22 24.57
C LEU A 417 -3.49 -16.10 26.05
N LEU A 418 -3.02 -17.19 26.66
CA LEU A 418 -2.49 -17.16 28.02
C LEU A 418 -1.20 -16.33 28.12
N ARG A 419 -0.30 -16.47 27.15
CA ARG A 419 0.92 -15.66 27.06
C ARG A 419 0.58 -14.17 26.89
N LEU A 420 -0.33 -13.85 25.98
CA LEU A 420 -0.83 -12.49 25.77
C LEU A 420 -1.45 -11.91 27.06
N HIS A 421 -2.20 -12.73 27.82
CA HIS A 421 -2.73 -12.29 29.10
C HIS A 421 -1.63 -11.93 30.10
N GLY A 422 -0.56 -12.74 30.17
CA GLY A 422 0.60 -12.48 31.03
C GLY A 422 1.33 -11.18 30.68
N GLU A 423 1.53 -10.94 29.38
CA GLU A 423 2.23 -9.73 28.90
C GLU A 423 1.42 -8.45 29.08
N LEU A 424 0.08 -8.53 29.07
CA LEU A 424 -0.83 -7.39 29.19
C LEU A 424 -1.50 -7.28 30.56
N LYS A 425 -0.85 -7.75 31.62
CA LYS A 425 -1.34 -7.55 33.01
C LYS A 425 -1.19 -6.10 33.47
N ASP A 426 -0.15 -5.42 33.01
CA ASP A 426 0.20 -4.06 33.43
C ASP A 426 -0.43 -3.01 32.51
N GLU A 427 -1.05 -1.97 33.08
CA GLU A 427 -1.68 -0.89 32.30
C GLU A 427 -0.67 -0.08 31.47
N GLU A 428 0.56 0.07 31.95
CA GLU A 428 1.65 0.75 31.22
C GLU A 428 1.98 0.05 29.88
N LYS A 429 1.98 -1.29 29.87
CA LYS A 429 2.25 -2.06 28.64
C LYS A 429 1.12 -1.94 27.64
N ILE A 430 -0.12 -1.79 28.11
CA ILE A 430 -1.29 -1.52 27.27
C ILE A 430 -1.14 -0.14 26.60
N HIS A 431 -0.73 0.88 27.36
CA HIS A 431 -0.49 2.22 26.81
C HIS A 431 0.70 2.28 25.85
N LEU A 432 1.75 1.50 26.10
CA LEU A 432 2.87 1.39 25.16
C LEU A 432 2.40 0.79 23.82
N LEU A 433 1.64 -0.31 23.87
CA LEU A 433 1.07 -0.96 22.68
C LEU A 433 0.19 -0.01 21.85
N GLU A 434 -0.60 0.83 22.53
CA GLU A 434 -1.46 1.84 21.92
C GLU A 434 -0.64 2.89 21.13
N LYS A 435 0.43 3.42 21.72
CA LYS A 435 1.26 4.47 21.10
C LYS A 435 2.05 3.96 19.90
N GLU A 436 2.52 2.72 19.96
CA GLU A 436 3.48 2.19 18.98
C GLU A 436 2.84 1.65 17.70
N ASN A 437 1.68 0.97 17.77
CA ASN A 437 1.24 0.18 16.62
C ASN A 437 -0.29 0.07 16.45
N LYS A 438 -0.87 1.04 15.73
CA LYS A 438 -2.29 1.08 15.38
C LYS A 438 -2.79 -0.15 14.62
N LYS A 439 -1.97 -0.73 13.74
CA LYS A 439 -2.35 -1.95 13.00
C LYS A 439 -2.50 -3.15 13.95
N VAL A 440 -1.64 -3.25 14.96
CA VAL A 440 -1.71 -4.32 15.97
C VAL A 440 -2.99 -4.17 16.81
N LEU A 441 -3.37 -2.94 17.14
CA LEU A 441 -4.63 -2.68 17.84
C LEU A 441 -5.86 -3.11 17.03
N GLN A 442 -5.83 -2.87 15.71
CA GLN A 442 -6.85 -3.39 14.78
C GLN A 442 -6.88 -4.93 14.80
N MET A 443 -5.72 -5.59 14.71
CA MET A 443 -5.59 -7.05 14.73
C MET A 443 -6.17 -7.66 16.01
N VAL A 444 -5.87 -7.10 17.19
CA VAL A 444 -6.48 -7.54 18.46
C VAL A 444 -7.99 -7.46 18.43
N THR A 445 -8.51 -6.36 17.89
CA THR A 445 -9.95 -6.14 17.84
C THR A 445 -10.64 -7.17 16.96
N ILE A 446 -9.99 -7.56 15.84
CA ILE A 446 -10.44 -8.64 14.98
C ILE A 446 -10.30 -10.00 15.67
N VAL A 447 -9.18 -10.29 16.36
CA VAL A 447 -8.97 -11.52 17.15
C VAL A 447 -10.07 -11.71 18.19
N ARG A 448 -10.36 -10.68 18.98
CA ARG A 448 -11.45 -10.72 19.97
C ARG A 448 -12.79 -11.01 19.29
N THR A 449 -13.04 -10.37 18.16
CA THR A 449 -14.28 -10.52 17.41
C THR A 449 -14.44 -11.92 16.83
N TYR A 450 -13.35 -12.49 16.32
CA TYR A 450 -13.29 -13.88 15.88
C TYR A 450 -13.68 -14.83 17.01
N LEU A 451 -12.97 -14.73 18.14
CA LEU A 451 -13.25 -15.56 19.32
C LEU A 451 -14.71 -15.42 19.75
N ARG A 452 -15.23 -14.19 19.83
CA ARG A 452 -16.60 -13.93 20.31
C ARG A 452 -17.69 -14.55 19.43
N TYR A 453 -17.53 -14.54 18.10
CA TYR A 453 -18.61 -14.88 17.16
C TYR A 453 -18.40 -16.21 16.42
N LYS A 454 -17.15 -16.62 16.15
CA LYS A 454 -16.84 -17.91 15.51
C LYS A 454 -16.56 -19.01 16.54
N LYS A 455 -15.95 -18.69 17.68
CA LYS A 455 -15.56 -19.67 18.72
C LYS A 455 -16.02 -19.26 20.11
N ARG A 456 -17.34 -19.15 20.26
CA ARG A 456 -18.00 -18.62 21.46
C ARG A 456 -17.62 -19.38 22.74
N SER A 457 -17.60 -20.71 22.68
CA SER A 457 -17.23 -21.59 23.81
C SER A 457 -15.83 -21.27 24.33
N LEU A 458 -14.86 -21.16 23.43
CA LEU A 458 -13.49 -20.75 23.75
C LEU A 458 -13.47 -19.38 24.42
N TYR A 459 -14.14 -18.39 23.82
CA TYR A 459 -14.17 -17.02 24.35
C TYR A 459 -14.77 -16.95 25.75
N ASP A 460 -15.87 -17.66 26.00
CA ASP A 460 -16.56 -17.63 27.28
C ASP A 460 -15.71 -18.27 28.40
N ASN A 461 -14.92 -19.29 28.06
CA ASN A 461 -13.98 -19.95 28.97
C ASN A 461 -12.67 -19.17 29.23
N LEU A 462 -12.41 -18.08 28.50
CA LEU A 462 -11.21 -17.28 28.74
C LEU A 462 -11.22 -16.64 30.14
N PRO A 463 -10.03 -16.43 30.75
CA PRO A 463 -9.89 -15.71 32.00
C PRO A 463 -10.60 -14.34 31.97
N LYS A 464 -11.28 -13.97 33.07
CA LYS A 464 -12.01 -12.70 33.18
C LYS A 464 -11.09 -11.49 32.92
N GLY A 465 -9.85 -11.55 33.39
CA GLY A 465 -8.81 -10.54 33.16
C GLY A 465 -8.53 -10.35 31.67
N LEU A 466 -8.27 -11.43 30.93
CA LEU A 466 -8.02 -11.38 29.49
C LEU A 466 -9.22 -10.82 28.71
N LYS A 467 -10.46 -11.24 29.05
CA LYS A 467 -11.68 -10.68 28.42
C LYS A 467 -11.80 -9.16 28.62
N ARG A 468 -11.41 -8.67 29.80
CA ARG A 468 -11.38 -7.23 30.13
C ARG A 468 -10.34 -6.51 29.28
N VAL A 469 -9.10 -7.01 29.22
CA VAL A 469 -8.02 -6.44 28.41
C VAL A 469 -8.42 -6.35 26.93
N LEU A 470 -8.92 -7.45 26.35
CA LEU A 470 -9.36 -7.47 24.95
C LEU A 470 -10.50 -6.47 24.69
N LYS A 471 -11.43 -6.30 25.64
CA LYS A 471 -12.50 -5.30 25.54
C LYS A 471 -11.95 -3.88 25.59
N ASN A 472 -11.00 -3.60 26.49
CA ASN A 472 -10.38 -2.29 26.63
C ASN A 472 -9.65 -1.89 25.34
N LEU A 473 -8.83 -2.79 24.79
CA LEU A 473 -8.12 -2.56 23.51
C LEU A 473 -9.07 -2.30 22.34
N GLN A 474 -10.22 -3.00 22.30
CA GLN A 474 -11.24 -2.72 21.28
C GLN A 474 -11.85 -1.32 21.42
N ASN A 475 -12.11 -0.86 22.64
CA ASN A 475 -12.70 0.46 22.86
C ASN A 475 -11.73 1.57 22.42
N LEU A 476 -10.45 1.45 22.80
CA LEU A 476 -9.39 2.36 22.37
C LEU A 476 -9.34 2.48 20.84
N HIS A 477 -9.38 1.35 20.12
CA HIS A 477 -9.41 1.37 18.66
C HIS A 477 -10.67 2.07 18.11
N ALA A 478 -11.83 1.81 18.72
CA ALA A 478 -13.09 2.36 18.26
C ALA A 478 -13.05 3.89 18.31
N ASP A 479 -12.60 4.47 19.42
CA ASP A 479 -12.59 5.92 19.62
C ASP A 479 -11.69 6.63 18.59
N GLU A 480 -10.51 6.08 18.30
CA GLU A 480 -9.62 6.62 17.26
C GLU A 480 -10.24 6.54 15.85
N GLU A 481 -10.85 5.41 15.51
CA GLU A 481 -11.35 5.14 14.17
C GLU A 481 -12.53 6.06 13.81
N HIS A 482 -13.40 6.35 14.78
CA HIS A 482 -14.56 7.23 14.59
C HIS A 482 -14.13 8.67 14.27
N GLN A 483 -13.01 9.15 14.82
CA GLN A 483 -12.53 10.51 14.60
C GLN A 483 -11.89 10.73 13.22
N ARG A 484 -11.37 9.68 12.57
CA ARG A 484 -10.49 9.82 11.39
C ARG A 484 -11.14 9.51 10.05
N ARG A 485 -12.28 8.80 10.01
CA ARG A 485 -12.82 8.33 8.72
C ARG A 485 -13.40 9.44 7.86
N LYS A 486 -12.70 9.72 6.75
CA LYS A 486 -13.22 10.54 5.65
C LYS A 486 -14.09 9.68 4.72
N ASP A 487 -15.21 10.25 4.30
CA ASP A 487 -16.09 9.65 3.30
C ASP A 487 -15.36 9.43 1.96
N ARG A 488 -15.32 8.19 1.49
CA ARG A 488 -14.81 7.86 0.14
C ARG A 488 -15.84 8.30 -0.91
N LYS A 489 -15.39 8.94 -1.99
CA LYS A 489 -16.25 9.35 -3.12
C LYS A 489 -17.11 8.19 -3.66
N PHE A 490 -16.58 6.98 -3.69
CA PHE A 490 -17.33 5.80 -4.13
C PHE A 490 -18.49 5.46 -3.19
N VAL A 491 -18.26 5.46 -1.87
CA VAL A 491 -19.29 5.25 -0.84
C VAL A 491 -20.37 6.33 -0.93
N GLN A 492 -19.99 7.59 -1.16
CA GLN A 492 -20.95 8.69 -1.38
C GLN A 492 -21.84 8.44 -2.61
N LYS A 493 -21.27 7.97 -3.72
CA LYS A 493 -22.03 7.63 -4.92
C LYS A 493 -23.03 6.51 -4.66
N VAL A 494 -22.63 5.42 -4.00
CA VAL A 494 -23.53 4.31 -3.67
C VAL A 494 -24.62 4.77 -2.70
N SER A 495 -24.25 5.49 -1.65
CA SER A 495 -25.18 6.09 -0.68
C SER A 495 -26.25 6.95 -1.37
N TRP A 496 -25.86 7.79 -2.34
CA TRP A 496 -26.82 8.60 -3.09
C TRP A 496 -27.83 7.75 -3.88
N HIS A 497 -27.42 6.61 -4.47
CA HIS A 497 -28.35 5.71 -5.14
C HIS A 497 -29.32 5.08 -4.13
N LEU A 498 -28.82 4.68 -2.95
CA LEU A 498 -29.67 4.15 -1.87
C LEU A 498 -30.68 5.19 -1.36
N ILE A 499 -30.29 6.46 -1.22
CA ILE A 499 -31.22 7.57 -0.87
C ILE A 499 -32.33 7.67 -1.92
N LYS A 500 -31.98 7.65 -3.21
CA LYS A 500 -32.96 7.75 -4.30
C LYS A 500 -33.88 6.53 -4.39
N LEU A 501 -33.41 5.35 -3.98
CA LEU A 501 -34.21 4.14 -3.81
C LEU A 501 -35.01 4.13 -2.49
N ARG A 502 -34.97 5.20 -1.69
CA ARG A 502 -35.63 5.32 -0.38
C ARG A 502 -35.19 4.23 0.62
N ILE A 503 -33.95 3.78 0.53
CA ILE A 503 -33.36 2.80 1.46
C ILE A 503 -32.64 3.55 2.58
N ALA A 504 -33.18 3.48 3.79
CA ALA A 504 -32.60 4.12 4.97
C ALA A 504 -31.29 3.43 5.40
N HIS A 505 -30.20 4.18 5.51
CA HIS A 505 -28.87 3.64 5.82
C HIS A 505 -27.98 4.64 6.59
N VAL A 506 -26.85 4.13 7.10
CA VAL A 506 -25.79 4.87 7.77
C VAL A 506 -24.47 4.58 7.06
N LYS A 507 -23.71 5.62 6.70
CA LYS A 507 -22.36 5.48 6.13
C LYS A 507 -21.32 5.29 7.23
N ASN A 508 -20.18 4.68 6.89
CA ASN A 508 -19.01 4.52 7.77
C ASN A 508 -19.37 3.90 9.13
N GLY A 509 -20.21 2.87 9.13
CA GLY A 509 -20.47 2.11 10.34
C GLY A 509 -19.20 1.44 10.88
N TYR A 510 -19.26 1.05 12.16
CA TYR A 510 -18.17 0.33 12.80
C TYR A 510 -18.74 -0.77 13.69
N LYS A 511 -18.31 -2.01 13.47
CA LYS A 511 -18.73 -3.17 14.28
C LYS A 511 -17.58 -4.13 14.47
N GLY A 512 -17.26 -4.46 15.72
CA GLY A 512 -16.30 -5.52 16.04
C GLY A 512 -14.91 -5.34 15.43
N GLY A 513 -14.37 -4.12 15.35
CA GLY A 513 -13.09 -3.89 14.66
C GLY A 513 -13.18 -3.69 13.15
N ILE A 514 -14.37 -3.88 12.57
CA ILE A 514 -14.55 -3.92 11.13
C ILE A 514 -15.15 -2.60 10.63
N PRO A 515 -14.46 -1.91 9.68
CA PRO A 515 -15.05 -0.85 8.89
C PRO A 515 -16.24 -1.31 8.08
N LEU A 516 -17.41 -0.69 8.28
CA LEU A 516 -18.57 -0.89 7.40
C LEU A 516 -18.74 0.34 6.53
N ASP A 517 -18.87 0.13 5.22
CA ASP A 517 -19.06 1.26 4.29
C ASP A 517 -20.45 1.85 4.41
N ILE A 518 -21.48 1.02 4.28
CA ILE A 518 -22.88 1.43 4.46
C ILE A 518 -23.65 0.31 5.15
N LEU A 519 -24.36 0.65 6.22
CA LEU A 519 -25.24 -0.24 6.98
C LEU A 519 -26.70 0.17 6.76
N GLU A 520 -27.54 -0.76 6.29
CA GLU A 520 -28.99 -0.54 6.18
C GLU A 520 -29.62 -0.50 7.59
N LYS A 521 -30.52 0.44 7.88
CA LYS A 521 -31.12 0.60 9.22
C LYS A 521 -32.16 -0.48 9.53
N THR A 522 -32.94 -0.87 8.52
CA THR A 522 -34.10 -1.75 8.65
C THR A 522 -33.75 -3.23 8.61
N LYS A 523 -32.60 -3.58 8.06
CA LYS A 523 -32.16 -4.96 7.86
C LYS A 523 -30.72 -5.09 8.31
N LYS A 524 -30.31 -6.26 8.79
CA LYS A 524 -28.89 -6.59 9.03
C LYS A 524 -28.15 -6.78 7.70
N LEU A 525 -28.13 -5.75 6.86
CA LEU A 525 -27.47 -5.73 5.55
C LEU A 525 -26.35 -4.70 5.57
N VAL A 526 -25.14 -5.17 5.27
CA VAL A 526 -23.97 -4.32 5.04
C VAL A 526 -23.71 -4.27 3.55
N TRP A 527 -23.60 -3.06 3.01
CA TRP A 527 -23.09 -2.85 1.66
C TRP A 527 -21.59 -2.64 1.74
N MET A 528 -20.82 -3.55 1.16
CA MET A 528 -19.37 -3.42 1.06
C MET A 528 -19.01 -2.86 -0.30
N CYS A 529 -18.40 -1.68 -0.29
CA CYS A 529 -17.98 -0.93 -1.46
C CYS A 529 -16.49 -1.23 -1.69
N PHE A 530 -16.21 -2.27 -2.47
CA PHE A 530 -14.86 -2.69 -2.77
C PHE A 530 -14.21 -1.74 -3.78
N SER A 531 -13.15 -1.08 -3.35
CA SER A 531 -12.25 -0.25 -4.14
C SER A 531 -10.91 -0.98 -4.33
N TYR A 532 -9.94 -0.33 -4.97
CA TYR A 532 -8.66 -0.96 -5.32
C TYR A 532 -7.89 -1.58 -4.14
N HIS A 533 -7.94 -0.98 -2.94
CA HIS A 533 -7.17 -1.45 -1.77
C HIS A 533 -7.69 -2.74 -1.13
N GLN A 534 -8.88 -3.21 -1.52
CA GLN A 534 -9.42 -4.49 -1.05
C GLN A 534 -9.11 -5.66 -1.99
N TYR A 535 -8.40 -5.41 -3.09
CA TYR A 535 -7.92 -6.42 -4.03
C TYR A 535 -6.41 -6.58 -3.93
N TYR A 536 -5.92 -7.75 -4.30
CA TYR A 536 -4.51 -7.86 -4.68
C TYR A 536 -4.28 -7.19 -6.03
N VAL A 537 -3.14 -6.50 -6.15
CA VAL A 537 -2.72 -5.83 -7.38
C VAL A 537 -2.74 -6.80 -8.55
N ARG A 538 -3.23 -6.32 -9.70
CA ARG A 538 -3.36 -7.09 -10.96
C ARG A 538 -4.25 -8.34 -10.86
N THR A 539 -5.10 -8.45 -9.83
CA THR A 539 -6.05 -9.56 -9.70
C THR A 539 -7.47 -9.05 -9.40
N ILE A 540 -8.45 -9.95 -9.50
CA ILE A 540 -9.82 -9.74 -8.99
C ILE A 540 -10.02 -10.37 -7.60
N ASP A 541 -8.97 -10.97 -7.04
CA ASP A 541 -8.99 -11.62 -5.75
C ASP A 541 -9.05 -10.57 -4.64
N LEU A 542 -9.99 -10.76 -3.73
CA LEU A 542 -10.04 -9.96 -2.50
C LEU A 542 -8.88 -10.33 -1.59
N THR A 543 -8.39 -9.36 -0.83
CA THR A 543 -7.36 -9.61 0.17
C THR A 543 -7.85 -10.58 1.26
N ALA A 544 -6.95 -11.37 1.83
CA ALA A 544 -7.24 -12.26 2.96
C ALA A 544 -7.96 -11.53 4.11
N GLU A 545 -7.53 -10.29 4.40
CA GLU A 545 -8.18 -9.43 5.40
C GLU A 545 -9.63 -9.13 5.06
N THR A 546 -9.92 -8.80 3.80
CA THR A 546 -11.28 -8.49 3.35
C THR A 546 -12.17 -9.73 3.43
N LEU A 547 -11.63 -10.90 3.07
CA LEU A 547 -12.33 -12.18 3.19
C LEU A 547 -12.65 -12.51 4.65
N LEU A 548 -11.67 -12.37 5.56
CA LEU A 548 -11.87 -12.57 6.99
C LEU A 548 -12.94 -11.62 7.56
N GLN A 549 -12.89 -10.33 7.20
CA GLN A 549 -13.89 -9.36 7.62
C GLN A 549 -15.30 -9.75 7.15
N MET A 550 -15.44 -10.17 5.89
CA MET A 550 -16.72 -10.65 5.37
C MET A 550 -17.22 -11.88 6.14
N ASP A 551 -16.33 -12.80 6.46
CA ASP A 551 -16.69 -14.03 7.18
C ASP A 551 -17.10 -13.77 8.63
N LEU A 552 -16.45 -12.81 9.28
CA LEU A 552 -16.83 -12.34 10.62
C LEU A 552 -18.18 -11.62 10.61
N LEU A 553 -18.46 -10.80 9.60
CA LEU A 553 -19.75 -10.14 9.46
C LEU A 553 -20.89 -11.16 9.27
N LYS A 554 -20.68 -12.21 8.49
CA LYS A 554 -21.63 -13.33 8.40
C LYS A 554 -21.83 -14.01 9.75
N ALA A 555 -20.76 -14.26 10.51
CA ALA A 555 -20.84 -14.85 11.85
C ALA A 555 -21.60 -13.96 12.85
N MET A 556 -21.55 -12.64 12.67
CA MET A 556 -22.39 -11.67 13.40
C MET A 556 -23.84 -11.60 12.91
N ASN A 557 -24.24 -12.47 11.97
CA ASN A 557 -25.54 -12.51 11.34
C ASN A 557 -25.87 -11.25 10.50
N TYR A 558 -24.86 -10.67 9.84
CA TYR A 558 -25.07 -9.69 8.77
C TYR A 558 -25.07 -10.38 7.41
N LYS A 559 -25.99 -9.95 6.56
CA LYS A 559 -25.97 -10.22 5.12
C LYS A 559 -25.08 -9.16 4.44
N ILE A 560 -24.40 -9.55 3.35
CA ILE A 560 -23.41 -8.69 2.68
C ILE A 560 -23.82 -8.47 1.23
N ALA A 561 -24.08 -7.21 0.86
CA ALA A 561 -24.24 -6.78 -0.52
C ALA A 561 -22.89 -6.29 -1.04
N LYS A 562 -22.35 -6.98 -2.05
CA LYS A 562 -21.05 -6.70 -2.66
C LYS A 562 -21.23 -5.69 -3.78
N VAL A 563 -20.53 -4.56 -3.71
CA VAL A 563 -20.53 -3.54 -4.76
C VAL A 563 -19.09 -3.28 -5.19
N HIS A 564 -18.76 -3.74 -6.39
CA HIS A 564 -17.42 -3.68 -6.94
C HIS A 564 -17.21 -2.35 -7.67
N TYR A 565 -16.18 -1.57 -7.29
CA TYR A 565 -15.90 -0.28 -7.91
C TYR A 565 -15.72 -0.38 -9.42
N TYR A 566 -14.94 -1.37 -9.90
CA TYR A 566 -14.67 -1.54 -11.32
C TYR A 566 -15.93 -1.92 -12.14
N GLN A 567 -16.91 -2.58 -11.53
CA GLN A 567 -18.19 -2.86 -12.18
C GLN A 567 -19.06 -1.60 -12.19
N PHE A 568 -19.20 -0.96 -11.03
CA PHE A 568 -20.05 0.21 -10.83
C PHE A 568 -19.59 1.42 -11.66
N SER A 569 -18.28 1.65 -11.75
CA SER A 569 -17.70 2.80 -12.45
C SER A 569 -17.81 2.67 -13.98
N ARG A 570 -17.73 1.46 -14.53
CA ARG A 570 -17.84 1.19 -15.97
C ARG A 570 -19.26 1.35 -16.52
N MET A 571 -20.28 1.27 -15.67
CA MET A 571 -21.67 1.51 -16.07
C MET A 571 -21.87 2.99 -16.40
N LYS A 572 -22.05 3.32 -17.69
CA LYS A 572 -22.23 4.71 -18.15
C LYS A 572 -23.60 5.28 -17.78
N ALA A 573 -24.66 4.51 -18.00
CA ALA A 573 -26.04 4.95 -17.78
C ALA A 573 -26.43 4.90 -16.29
N ARG A 574 -27.10 5.97 -15.82
CA ARG A 574 -27.60 6.07 -14.44
C ARG A 574 -28.63 5.00 -14.10
N ARG A 575 -29.52 4.65 -15.03
CA ARG A 575 -30.56 3.61 -14.85
C ARG A 575 -29.92 2.26 -14.54
N THR A 576 -28.90 1.85 -15.31
CA THR A 576 -28.17 0.59 -15.10
C THR A 576 -27.51 0.52 -13.72
N ARG A 577 -27.00 1.64 -13.18
CA ARG A 577 -26.47 1.67 -11.81
C ARG A 577 -27.56 1.47 -10.75
N PHE A 578 -28.77 1.96 -10.96
CA PHE A 578 -29.90 1.70 -10.05
C PHE A 578 -30.30 0.24 -10.06
N GLU A 579 -30.42 -0.38 -11.24
CA GLU A 579 -30.75 -1.80 -11.35
C GLU A 579 -29.65 -2.68 -10.76
N TYR A 580 -28.37 -2.34 -10.97
CA TYR A 580 -27.27 -3.03 -10.32
C TYR A 580 -27.40 -3.04 -8.78
N ILE A 581 -27.68 -1.88 -8.18
CA ILE A 581 -27.86 -1.77 -6.73
C ILE A 581 -29.09 -2.55 -6.26
N ARG A 582 -30.21 -2.53 -7.02
CA ARG A 582 -31.40 -3.33 -6.73
C ARG A 582 -31.10 -4.82 -6.77
N MET A 583 -30.42 -5.30 -7.80
CA MET A 583 -30.04 -6.70 -7.96
C MET A 583 -29.05 -7.16 -6.89
N CYS A 584 -28.05 -6.35 -6.55
CA CYS A 584 -27.15 -6.63 -5.42
C CYS A 584 -27.94 -6.83 -4.12
N ARG A 585 -28.91 -5.95 -3.84
CA ARG A 585 -29.78 -6.09 -2.66
C ARG A 585 -30.66 -7.33 -2.75
N TYR A 586 -31.26 -7.58 -3.92
CA TYR A 586 -32.14 -8.71 -4.17
C TYR A 586 -31.42 -10.03 -3.91
N TYR A 587 -30.29 -10.30 -4.56
CA TYR A 587 -29.56 -11.56 -4.39
C TYR A 587 -29.09 -11.77 -2.95
N THR A 588 -28.73 -10.70 -2.25
CA THR A 588 -28.33 -10.80 -0.84
C THR A 588 -29.51 -11.07 0.09
N LEU A 589 -30.67 -10.44 -0.14
CA LEU A 589 -31.81 -10.53 0.78
C LEU A 589 -32.87 -11.57 0.38
N ARG A 590 -32.86 -12.02 -0.89
CA ARG A 590 -33.97 -12.69 -1.58
C ARG A 590 -35.29 -11.91 -1.47
N ASP A 591 -35.23 -10.58 -1.57
CA ASP A 591 -36.38 -9.68 -1.36
C ASP A 591 -37.19 -9.47 -2.64
N ARG A 592 -38.25 -10.25 -2.83
CA ARG A 592 -39.14 -10.24 -4.02
C ARG A 592 -39.87 -8.91 -4.29
N ARG A 593 -39.76 -7.90 -3.42
CA ARG A 593 -40.44 -6.60 -3.60
C ARG A 593 -39.71 -5.61 -4.53
N ASN A 594 -38.46 -5.88 -4.87
CA ASN A 594 -37.66 -5.03 -5.77
C ASN A 594 -37.50 -5.67 -7.17
N TYR A 595 -38.48 -6.50 -7.53
CA TYR A 595 -38.41 -7.49 -8.59
C TYR A 595 -38.96 -6.93 -9.91
N ASP A 596 -38.30 -7.32 -10.99
CA ASP A 596 -38.78 -7.19 -12.36
C ASP A 596 -38.55 -8.57 -12.98
N ASP A 597 -39.65 -9.29 -13.26
CA ASP A 597 -39.68 -10.70 -13.67
C ASP A 597 -38.81 -10.95 -14.91
N GLU A 598 -38.59 -9.91 -15.73
CA GLU A 598 -37.76 -9.97 -16.94
C GLU A 598 -36.28 -10.31 -16.67
N PHE A 599 -35.78 -10.08 -15.45
CA PHE A 599 -34.35 -10.24 -15.10
C PHE A 599 -34.05 -11.45 -14.19
N GLU A 600 -35.00 -12.37 -14.01
CA GLU A 600 -34.79 -13.60 -13.22
C GLU A 600 -33.74 -14.51 -13.87
N GLY A 601 -32.72 -14.91 -13.10
CA GLY A 601 -31.61 -15.74 -13.60
C GLY A 601 -30.53 -14.98 -14.39
N TRP A 602 -30.64 -13.66 -14.57
CA TRP A 602 -29.65 -12.87 -15.31
C TRP A 602 -28.41 -12.58 -14.47
N ASN A 603 -27.27 -13.10 -14.91
CA ASN A 603 -25.98 -12.76 -14.32
C ASN A 603 -25.73 -11.26 -14.54
N LEU A 604 -25.04 -10.60 -13.62
CA LEU A 604 -24.64 -9.19 -13.75
C LEU A 604 -24.00 -8.78 -15.11
N PRO A 605 -23.19 -9.65 -15.76
CA PRO A 605 -22.74 -9.44 -17.15
C PRO A 605 -23.84 -9.42 -18.21
N TYR A 606 -24.94 -10.13 -17.99
CA TYR A 606 -26.08 -10.24 -18.90
C TYR A 606 -26.96 -8.98 -18.90
N ILE A 607 -27.09 -8.26 -17.78
CA ILE A 607 -27.74 -6.93 -17.75
C ILE A 607 -26.94 -5.92 -18.59
N ASN A 608 -25.61 -6.00 -18.53
CA ASN A 608 -24.73 -5.24 -19.42
C ASN A 608 -24.88 -5.66 -20.89
N TRP A 609 -25.19 -6.92 -21.18
CA TRP A 609 -25.47 -7.44 -22.52
C TRP A 609 -26.86 -7.04 -23.03
N TYR A 610 -27.90 -7.03 -22.19
CA TYR A 610 -29.26 -6.65 -22.58
C TYR A 610 -29.33 -5.20 -23.07
N HIS A 611 -28.60 -4.31 -22.39
CA HIS A 611 -28.45 -2.93 -22.84
C HIS A 611 -27.58 -2.79 -24.13
N ARG A 612 -26.94 -3.86 -24.65
CA ARG A 612 -26.16 -3.86 -25.92
C ARG A 612 -27.00 -3.93 -27.19
N LYS A 613 -28.28 -4.31 -27.13
CA LYS A 613 -29.15 -4.27 -28.33
C LYS A 613 -29.27 -2.86 -28.94
N ASN A 614 -28.75 -1.83 -28.26
CA ASN A 614 -28.71 -0.44 -28.72
C ASN A 614 -27.33 0.12 -29.13
N LYS A 615 -26.27 -0.68 -29.37
CA LYS A 615 -25.13 -0.37 -30.29
C LYS A 615 -23.93 -1.30 -30.10
N ASN A 616 -23.34 -1.68 -31.24
CA ASN A 616 -22.17 -2.54 -31.46
C ASN A 616 -20.97 -2.24 -30.56
N VAL A 617 -20.58 -3.20 -29.71
CA VAL A 617 -19.19 -3.37 -29.28
C VAL A 617 -18.91 -4.87 -29.15
N HIS A 618 -18.07 -5.37 -30.05
CA HIS A 618 -17.42 -6.67 -29.99
C HIS A 618 -16.66 -6.81 -28.66
N VAL A 619 -16.88 -7.89 -27.92
CA VAL A 619 -16.04 -8.23 -26.76
C VAL A 619 -15.06 -9.30 -27.21
N SER A 620 -13.98 -8.84 -27.83
CA SER A 620 -12.71 -9.55 -27.84
C SER A 620 -11.81 -8.84 -26.83
N ASN A 621 -11.10 -9.62 -26.01
CA ASN A 621 -10.14 -9.21 -24.97
C ASN A 621 -10.71 -9.19 -23.55
N TYR A 622 -10.94 -10.40 -23.03
CA TYR A 622 -10.52 -10.74 -21.67
C TYR A 622 -9.02 -10.39 -21.54
N PHE A 623 -8.69 -9.48 -20.60
CA PHE A 623 -7.35 -9.06 -20.13
C PHE A 623 -6.21 -8.91 -21.15
N TYR A 624 -5.75 -7.66 -21.35
CA TYR A 624 -4.33 -7.21 -21.30
C TYR A 624 -4.33 -5.67 -21.39
N GLY A 625 -3.50 -4.98 -20.59
CA GLY A 625 -3.27 -3.53 -20.68
C GLY A 625 -4.39 -2.65 -20.09
N TYR A 626 -4.38 -2.43 -18.76
CA TYR A 626 -5.19 -1.38 -18.15
C TYR A 626 -4.61 0.00 -18.52
N THR A 627 -5.36 0.83 -19.23
CA THR A 627 -5.15 2.29 -19.19
C THR A 627 -5.77 2.81 -17.88
N PRO A 628 -5.01 3.49 -17.01
CA PRO A 628 -5.56 4.05 -15.78
C PRO A 628 -6.71 5.02 -16.08
N VAL A 629 -7.65 5.17 -15.14
CA VAL A 629 -8.85 6.04 -15.26
C VAL A 629 -8.48 7.52 -15.51
N SER A 630 -7.23 7.93 -15.32
CA SER A 630 -6.68 9.23 -15.71
C SER A 630 -6.53 9.42 -17.23
N TYR A 631 -6.58 8.34 -18.02
CA TYR A 631 -6.32 8.36 -19.47
C TYR A 631 -7.57 8.11 -20.34
N MET A 632 -8.75 7.89 -19.74
CA MET A 632 -10.00 7.84 -20.49
C MET A 632 -10.41 9.26 -20.91
N GLU A 633 -10.50 9.49 -22.21
CA GLU A 633 -11.08 10.71 -22.78
C GLU A 633 -12.55 10.80 -22.36
N TYR A 634 -12.91 11.94 -21.75
CA TYR A 634 -14.25 12.21 -21.21
C TYR A 634 -15.24 12.61 -22.29
#